data_AF-A0A3P7EJP5-F1
#
_entry.id   AF-A0A3P7EJP5-F1
#
_cell.length_a   1.000
_cell.length_b   1.000
_cell.length_c   1.000
_cell.angle_alpha   90.00
_cell.angle_beta   90.00
_cell.angle_gamma   90.00
#
_symmetry.space_group_name_H-M   'P 1'
#
loop_
_entity.id
_entity.type
_entity.pdbx_description
1 polymer ?
#
loop_
_entity_poly.entity_id
_entity_poly.type
_entity_poly.pdbx_seq_one_letter_code
_entity_poly.pdbx_strand_id
1 'polypeptide(L)'
;MRDSPFRLRVGTNEDSDPTAVTVSGDGIHGGETGHKCEFIINTCNAGSGVLLVQIDGPSKVTLDAYELEMGYKVRYMALAPGAYFVDIKYAGVHIPCSPFKVVMTGKELGGGGEPDTSLIKIDALAKTSKGTVAQVPVLKGDANKVTVKGGGLNKFFPGRPAVFNIDTALAGENLLFVGILTSKGPCEEVTVRHLGGGRYVVTYRIQERVKGFIFVKYGEANVPGSPFAVSF
;
A
#
# COMPACT_ATOMS: atom_id res chain seq x y z
N MET A 1 2.00 1.83 41.27
CA MET A 1 1.98 1.40 39.85
C MET A 1 3.20 2.01 39.18
N ARG A 2 4.11 1.20 38.63
CA ARG A 2 5.28 1.72 37.89
C ARG A 2 4.93 1.67 36.42
N ASP A 3 4.60 2.81 35.84
CA ASP A 3 4.56 2.96 34.39
C ASP A 3 5.97 2.72 33.86
N SER A 4 6.10 1.72 32.99
CA SER A 4 7.35 1.31 32.37
C SER A 4 7.69 2.31 31.24
N PRO A 5 8.80 3.06 31.33
CA PRO A 5 9.12 4.08 30.35
C PRO A 5 9.63 3.43 29.07
N PHE A 6 8.99 3.71 27.93
CA PHE A 6 9.54 3.39 26.62
C PHE A 6 10.71 4.34 26.34
N ARG A 7 11.90 3.76 26.11
CA ARG A 7 13.08 4.52 25.68
C ARG A 7 12.90 4.91 24.22
N LEU A 8 12.49 6.15 23.96
CA LEU A 8 12.67 6.77 22.66
C LEU A 8 14.17 7.12 22.51
N ARG A 9 14.92 6.27 21.79
CA ARG A 9 16.27 6.66 21.35
C ARG A 9 16.13 7.61 20.16
N VAL A 10 16.71 8.81 20.30
CA VAL A 10 16.87 9.79 19.24
C VAL A 10 18.35 9.78 18.83
N GLY A 11 18.61 9.47 17.56
CA GLY A 11 19.96 9.34 16.94
C GLY A 11 20.39 7.87 16.88
N THR A 12 20.68 7.25 15.74
CA THR A 12 21.24 7.71 14.45
C THR A 12 20.30 7.40 13.27
N ASN A 13 20.55 7.95 12.07
CA ASN A 13 19.86 7.59 10.82
C ASN A 13 20.09 6.11 10.45
N GLU A 14 19.51 5.18 11.20
CA GLU A 14 19.35 3.80 10.74
C GLU A 14 18.06 3.77 9.91
N ASP A 15 18.24 3.79 8.59
CA ASP A 15 17.17 3.78 7.57
C ASP A 15 16.35 2.47 7.58
N SER A 16 16.34 1.70 8.67
CA SER A 16 15.63 0.43 8.78
C SER A 16 14.90 0.25 10.11
N ASP A 17 13.67 -0.23 10.07
CA ASP A 17 12.86 -0.64 11.21
C ASP A 17 12.48 -2.13 11.12
N PRO A 18 13.27 -3.03 11.74
CA PRO A 18 12.97 -4.46 11.79
C PRO A 18 11.63 -4.79 12.46
N THR A 19 11.10 -3.89 13.30
CA THR A 19 9.82 -4.11 14.00
C THR A 19 8.60 -3.92 13.08
N ALA A 20 8.79 -3.27 11.93
CA ALA A 20 7.77 -3.13 10.89
C ALA A 20 7.64 -4.37 9.99
N VAL A 21 8.60 -5.30 10.04
CA VAL A 21 8.56 -6.54 9.25
C VAL A 21 7.54 -7.51 9.83
N THR A 22 6.69 -8.08 8.98
CA THR A 22 5.67 -9.06 9.37
C THR A 22 5.74 -10.31 8.51
N VAL A 23 5.29 -11.44 9.05
CA VAL A 23 5.29 -12.74 8.37
C VAL A 23 3.88 -13.29 8.32
N SER A 24 3.50 -13.89 7.19
CA SER A 24 2.19 -14.50 6.97
C SER A 24 2.28 -15.72 6.06
N GLY A 25 1.32 -16.64 6.15
CA GLY A 25 1.24 -17.84 5.32
C GLY A 25 1.52 -19.13 6.09
N ASP A 26 0.86 -20.20 5.68
CA ASP A 26 0.79 -21.46 6.44
C ASP A 26 2.15 -22.14 6.63
N GLY A 27 3.09 -21.91 5.71
CA GLY A 27 4.45 -22.46 5.78
C GLY A 27 5.27 -21.95 6.97
N ILE A 28 4.83 -20.92 7.71
CA ILE A 28 5.51 -20.51 8.95
C ILE A 28 5.01 -21.28 10.18
N HIS A 29 4.00 -22.14 10.04
CA HIS A 29 3.40 -22.91 11.13
C HIS A 29 3.71 -24.41 11.03
N GLY A 30 3.78 -24.97 9.82
CA GLY A 30 4.07 -26.38 9.61
C GLY A 30 3.95 -26.83 8.16
N GLY A 31 4.23 -28.11 7.92
CA GLY A 31 4.20 -28.68 6.59
C GLY A 31 4.39 -30.19 6.55
N GLU A 32 4.43 -30.75 5.34
CA GLU A 32 4.68 -32.16 5.09
C GLU A 32 6.02 -32.35 4.34
N THR A 33 6.79 -33.36 4.74
CA THR A 33 8.04 -33.74 4.09
C THR A 33 7.84 -33.98 2.59
N GLY A 34 8.71 -33.40 1.76
CA GLY A 34 8.62 -33.50 0.29
C GLY A 34 7.60 -32.56 -0.35
N HIS A 35 6.86 -31.77 0.43
CA HIS A 35 5.96 -30.73 -0.07
C HIS A 35 6.57 -29.34 0.07
N LYS A 36 6.28 -28.48 -0.91
CA LYS A 36 6.66 -27.08 -0.89
C LYS A 36 5.79 -26.32 0.11
N CYS A 37 6.44 -25.71 1.10
CA CYS A 37 5.83 -24.80 2.06
C CYS A 37 6.22 -23.37 1.72
N GLU A 38 5.30 -22.44 1.95
CA GLU A 38 5.47 -21.04 1.55
C GLU A 38 4.99 -20.09 2.64
N PHE A 39 5.73 -19.00 2.82
CA PHE A 39 5.32 -17.87 3.64
C PHE A 39 5.83 -16.56 3.02
N ILE A 40 5.20 -15.46 3.40
CA ILE A 40 5.47 -14.12 2.88
C ILE A 40 6.04 -13.29 4.01
N ILE A 41 7.18 -12.65 3.75
CA ILE A 41 7.80 -11.64 4.61
C ILE A 41 7.46 -10.29 4.01
N ASN A 42 6.64 -9.51 4.69
CA ASN A 42 6.32 -8.13 4.33
C ASN A 42 7.38 -7.21 4.93
N THR A 43 8.06 -6.45 4.06
CA THR A 43 9.12 -5.50 4.45
C THR A 43 8.70 -4.05 4.20
N CYS A 44 7.42 -3.79 3.94
CA CYS A 44 6.92 -2.43 3.79
C CYS A 44 7.20 -1.61 5.04
N ASN A 45 7.67 -0.39 4.84
CA ASN A 45 7.98 0.59 5.89
C ASN A 45 9.10 0.17 6.85
N ALA A 46 9.71 -1.00 6.64
CA ALA A 46 10.89 -1.43 7.37
C ALA A 46 12.18 -0.75 6.88
N GLY A 47 12.09 0.10 5.85
CA GLY A 47 13.24 0.80 5.28
C GLY A 47 14.22 -0.15 4.56
N SER A 48 15.39 0.34 4.16
CA SER A 48 16.38 -0.49 3.43
C SER A 48 17.24 -1.29 4.39
N GLY A 49 17.45 -2.58 4.13
CA GLY A 49 18.27 -3.42 5.00
C GLY A 49 18.50 -4.81 4.44
N VAL A 50 19.36 -5.58 5.09
CA VAL A 50 19.58 -6.99 4.72
C VAL A 50 18.53 -7.86 5.38
N LEU A 51 17.73 -8.58 4.59
CA LEU A 51 16.85 -9.65 5.04
C LEU A 51 17.63 -10.98 5.04
N LEU A 52 17.69 -11.63 6.20
CA LEU A 52 18.29 -12.94 6.39
C LEU A 52 17.19 -13.92 6.82
N VAL A 53 17.07 -15.03 6.10
CA VAL A 53 16.22 -16.16 6.48
C VAL A 53 17.11 -17.38 6.62
N GLN A 54 17.12 -17.95 7.82
CA GLN A 54 17.85 -19.15 8.17
C GLN A 54 16.88 -20.20 8.69
N ILE A 55 17.02 -21.44 8.25
CA ILE A 55 16.20 -22.58 8.68
C ILE A 55 17.14 -23.66 9.20
N ASP A 56 17.05 -23.92 10.50
CA ASP A 56 17.78 -24.98 11.19
C ASP A 56 16.84 -26.16 11.49
N GLY A 57 17.31 -27.39 11.30
CA GLY A 57 16.51 -28.56 11.64
C GLY A 57 17.19 -29.89 11.33
N PRO A 58 16.47 -31.02 11.41
CA PRO A 58 17.01 -32.38 11.28
C PRO A 58 17.43 -32.78 9.86
N SER A 59 17.18 -31.94 8.85
CA SER A 59 17.70 -32.11 7.50
C SER A 59 17.91 -30.76 6.84
N LYS A 60 18.76 -30.72 5.81
CA LYS A 60 18.77 -29.59 4.88
C LYS A 60 17.37 -29.40 4.27
N VAL A 61 17.01 -28.14 4.02
CA VAL A 61 15.82 -27.80 3.24
C VAL A 61 16.23 -27.18 1.91
N THR A 62 15.45 -27.40 0.85
CA THR A 62 15.57 -26.50 -0.31
C THR A 62 15.01 -25.16 0.13
N LEU A 63 15.70 -24.05 -0.15
CA LEU A 63 15.27 -22.71 0.27
C LEU A 63 15.43 -21.74 -0.89
N ASP A 64 14.32 -21.12 -1.28
CA ASP A 64 14.23 -20.14 -2.36
C ASP A 64 13.37 -18.95 -1.93
N ALA A 65 13.66 -17.77 -2.48
CA ALA A 65 12.87 -16.57 -2.24
C ALA A 65 12.61 -15.81 -3.55
N TYR A 66 11.42 -15.22 -3.64
CA TYR A 66 10.98 -14.42 -4.77
C TYR A 66 10.55 -13.04 -4.30
N GLU A 67 10.92 -12.03 -5.06
CA GLU A 67 10.50 -10.68 -4.79
C GLU A 67 9.00 -10.47 -5.07
N LEU A 68 8.31 -9.79 -4.15
CA LEU A 68 6.94 -9.32 -4.27
C LEU A 68 6.88 -7.80 -4.10
N GLU A 69 5.77 -7.17 -4.48
CA GLU A 69 5.56 -5.73 -4.32
C GLU A 69 5.74 -5.24 -2.88
N MET A 70 5.25 -6.00 -1.90
CA MET A 70 5.33 -5.65 -0.47
C MET A 70 6.44 -6.36 0.31
N GLY A 71 7.31 -7.14 -0.35
CA GLY A 71 8.34 -7.90 0.34
C GLY A 71 8.85 -9.10 -0.44
N TYR A 72 8.84 -10.27 0.19
CA TYR A 72 9.40 -11.50 -0.38
C TYR A 72 8.55 -12.72 -0.05
N LYS A 73 8.38 -13.61 -1.02
CA LYS A 73 7.81 -14.94 -0.83
C LYS A 73 8.94 -15.94 -0.64
N VAL A 74 9.03 -16.55 0.53
CA VAL A 74 9.96 -17.64 0.80
C VAL A 74 9.26 -18.96 0.54
N ARG A 75 9.97 -19.88 -0.09
CA ARG A 75 9.54 -21.25 -0.33
C ARG A 75 10.62 -22.17 0.21
N TYR A 76 10.19 -23.25 0.86
CA TYR A 76 11.10 -24.29 1.30
C TYR A 76 10.48 -25.68 1.22
N MET A 77 11.33 -26.71 1.28
CA MET A 77 10.91 -28.11 1.33
C MET A 77 11.87 -28.90 2.19
N ALA A 78 11.35 -29.53 3.25
CA ALA A 78 12.12 -30.42 4.11
C ALA A 78 12.04 -31.86 3.64
N LEU A 79 13.09 -32.63 3.91
CA LEU A 79 13.18 -34.05 3.56
C LEU A 79 13.10 -34.97 4.79
N ALA A 80 13.22 -34.45 6.02
CA ALA A 80 12.98 -35.21 7.23
C ALA A 80 11.86 -34.58 8.07
N PRO A 81 11.05 -35.39 8.79
CA PRO A 81 10.09 -34.88 9.75
C PRO A 81 10.80 -34.35 11.00
N GLY A 82 10.17 -33.41 11.72
CA GLY A 82 10.70 -32.89 12.97
C GLY A 82 10.45 -31.40 13.16
N ALA A 83 11.09 -30.84 14.19
CA ALA A 83 11.02 -29.42 14.48
C ALA A 83 12.14 -28.67 13.75
N TYR A 84 11.74 -27.65 12.99
CA TYR A 84 12.62 -26.69 12.33
C TYR A 84 12.46 -25.32 12.99
N PHE A 85 13.54 -24.55 13.03
CA PHE A 85 13.57 -23.19 13.56
C PHE A 85 13.91 -22.23 12.43
N VAL A 86 13.00 -21.28 12.17
CA VAL A 86 13.12 -20.28 11.11
C VAL A 86 13.52 -18.95 11.74
N ASP A 87 14.79 -18.60 11.62
CA ASP A 87 15.37 -17.35 12.04
C ASP A 87 15.22 -16.31 10.93
N ILE A 88 14.38 -15.31 11.17
CA ILE A 88 14.22 -14.17 10.27
C ILE A 88 14.81 -12.92 10.94
N LYS A 89 15.79 -12.31 10.30
CA LYS A 89 16.44 -11.08 10.73
C LYS A 89 16.36 -10.02 9.64
N TYR A 90 16.12 -8.78 10.01
CA TYR A 90 16.19 -7.62 9.13
C TYR A 90 17.21 -6.64 9.68
N ALA A 91 18.13 -6.17 8.84
CA ALA A 91 19.26 -5.33 9.24
C ALA A 91 20.05 -5.91 10.44
N GLY A 92 20.19 -7.25 10.48
CA GLY A 92 20.91 -7.96 11.55
C GLY A 92 20.12 -8.18 12.85
N VAL A 93 18.89 -7.67 12.96
CA VAL A 93 18.04 -7.78 14.15
C VAL A 93 16.88 -8.74 13.89
N HIS A 94 16.53 -9.58 14.87
CA HIS A 94 15.34 -10.44 14.77
C HIS A 94 14.08 -9.59 14.60
N ILE A 95 13.23 -10.00 13.65
CA ILE A 95 11.90 -9.42 13.50
C ILE A 95 10.97 -9.93 14.63
N PRO A 96 9.80 -9.31 14.85
CA PRO A 96 8.82 -9.83 15.81
C PRO A 96 8.49 -11.30 15.56
N CYS A 97 8.39 -12.07 16.64
CA CYS A 97 8.11 -13.52 16.65
C CYS A 97 9.22 -14.43 16.12
N SER A 98 10.34 -13.89 15.65
CA SER A 98 11.53 -14.68 15.29
C SER A 98 12.30 -15.13 16.55
N PRO A 99 12.84 -16.36 16.61
CA PRO A 99 12.70 -17.42 15.61
C PRO A 99 11.32 -18.10 15.65
N PHE A 100 10.86 -18.60 14.51
CA PHE A 100 9.60 -19.32 14.37
C PHE A 100 9.83 -20.83 14.44
N LYS A 101 9.00 -21.54 15.20
CA LYS A 101 9.03 -23.01 15.23
C LYS A 101 8.07 -23.58 14.19
N VAL A 102 8.60 -24.34 13.24
CA VAL A 102 7.86 -25.04 12.19
C VAL A 102 7.93 -26.54 12.44
N VAL A 103 6.80 -27.24 12.41
CA VAL A 103 6.77 -28.70 12.54
C VAL A 103 6.51 -29.34 11.18
N MET A 104 7.45 -30.17 10.72
CA MET A 104 7.32 -30.97 9.51
C MET A 104 6.88 -32.39 9.87
N THR A 105 5.79 -32.87 9.27
CA THR A 105 5.29 -34.23 9.43
C THR A 105 5.52 -35.06 8.17
N GLY A 106 5.40 -36.38 8.25
CA GLY A 106 5.50 -37.26 7.09
C GLY A 106 6.67 -38.24 7.20
N LYS A 107 7.19 -38.68 6.05
CA LYS A 107 8.23 -39.71 5.96
C LYS A 107 9.60 -39.07 5.79
N GLU A 108 10.63 -39.75 6.28
CA GLU A 108 12.00 -39.39 5.96
C GLU A 108 12.28 -39.74 4.49
N LEU A 109 12.51 -38.71 3.68
CA LEU A 109 12.80 -38.78 2.25
C LEU A 109 14.28 -38.51 1.94
N GLY A 110 15.04 -37.99 2.91
CA GLY A 110 16.46 -37.69 2.75
C GLY A 110 17.03 -36.78 3.85
N GLY A 111 18.36 -36.69 3.89
CA GLY A 111 19.12 -36.12 5.01
C GLY A 111 19.22 -37.16 6.12
N GLY A 112 20.43 -37.58 6.49
CA GLY A 112 20.66 -38.73 7.39
C GLY A 112 20.33 -38.48 8.86
N GLY A 113 19.28 -37.70 9.15
CA GLY A 113 18.90 -37.26 10.49
C GLY A 113 19.91 -36.33 11.17
N GLU A 114 20.93 -35.87 10.44
CA GLU A 114 21.93 -34.94 10.96
C GLU A 114 21.40 -33.50 10.91
N PRO A 115 21.56 -32.72 12.00
CA PRO A 115 21.20 -31.31 12.01
C PRO A 115 21.90 -30.54 10.88
N ASP A 116 21.16 -29.71 10.16
CA ASP A 116 21.69 -28.88 9.07
C ASP A 116 21.01 -27.51 9.04
N THR A 117 21.64 -26.56 8.35
CA THR A 117 21.25 -25.15 8.26
C THR A 117 21.11 -24.74 6.79
N SER A 118 19.98 -24.15 6.43
CA SER A 118 19.75 -23.54 5.11
C SER A 118 19.57 -22.03 5.25
N LEU A 119 20.25 -21.23 4.43
CA LEU A 119 20.29 -19.77 4.58
C LEU A 119 20.11 -19.07 3.24
N ILE A 120 19.32 -18.00 3.23
CA ILE A 120 19.22 -17.04 2.13
C ILE A 120 19.38 -15.62 2.67
N LYS A 121 20.15 -14.81 1.95
CA LYS A 121 20.43 -13.40 2.26
C LYS A 121 19.97 -12.56 1.08
N ILE A 122 19.14 -11.56 1.36
CA ILE A 122 18.54 -10.67 0.36
C ILE A 122 18.85 -9.23 0.77
N ASP A 123 19.45 -8.47 -0.13
CA ASP A 123 19.59 -7.02 0.05
C ASP A 123 18.23 -6.38 -0.25
N ALA A 124 17.45 -6.09 0.80
CA ALA A 124 16.10 -5.56 0.66
C ALA A 124 16.13 -4.05 0.47
N LEU A 125 15.57 -3.61 -0.66
CA LEU A 125 15.32 -2.21 -0.93
C LEU A 125 14.16 -1.72 -0.06
N ALA A 126 14.16 -0.42 0.28
CA ALA A 126 13.05 0.18 1.01
C ALA A 126 11.76 0.06 0.18
N LYS A 127 10.79 -0.70 0.69
CA LYS A 127 9.44 -0.81 0.11
C LYS A 127 8.50 0.04 0.93
N THR A 128 7.68 0.85 0.28
CA THR A 128 6.57 1.56 0.94
C THR A 128 5.27 1.08 0.35
N SER A 129 4.20 1.06 1.15
CA SER A 129 2.86 0.74 0.65
C SER A 129 2.29 1.78 -0.32
N LYS A 130 3.01 2.90 -0.53
CA LYS A 130 2.75 3.83 -1.63
C LYS A 130 3.48 3.30 -2.86
N GLY A 131 2.73 2.62 -3.74
CA GLY A 131 3.27 2.09 -4.99
C GLY A 131 4.21 3.08 -5.67
N THR A 132 5.46 2.68 -5.89
CA THR A 132 6.39 3.46 -6.69
C THR A 132 6.00 3.30 -8.14
N VAL A 133 5.16 4.20 -8.65
CA VAL A 133 5.09 4.42 -10.11
C VAL A 133 6.48 4.94 -10.51
N ALA A 134 7.20 4.19 -11.35
CA ALA A 134 8.62 4.42 -11.63
C ALA A 134 8.95 5.84 -12.10
N GLN A 135 7.97 6.59 -12.62
CA GLN A 135 7.98 8.04 -12.82
C GLN A 135 6.52 8.49 -12.87
N VAL A 136 6.04 9.26 -11.89
CA VAL A 136 4.79 10.02 -12.08
C VAL A 136 5.12 11.16 -13.04
N PRO A 137 4.35 11.36 -14.13
CA PRO A 137 4.56 12.52 -15.00
C PRO A 137 4.58 13.81 -14.18
N VAL A 138 5.63 14.62 -14.34
CA VAL A 138 5.69 15.94 -13.71
C VAL A 138 4.74 16.86 -14.46
N LEU A 139 3.48 16.89 -14.02
CA LEU A 139 2.45 17.70 -14.63
C LEU A 139 2.60 19.16 -14.20
N LYS A 140 2.74 20.05 -15.18
CA LYS A 140 2.93 21.48 -14.96
C LYS A 140 1.68 22.24 -15.40
N GLY A 141 0.77 22.44 -14.46
CA GLY A 141 -0.40 23.28 -14.66
C GLY A 141 -0.59 24.34 -13.59
N ASP A 142 -1.29 25.42 -13.96
CA ASP A 142 -1.62 26.57 -13.14
C ASP A 142 -3.12 26.63 -12.89
N ALA A 143 -3.53 26.26 -11.66
CA ALA A 143 -4.94 26.25 -11.26
C ALA A 143 -5.62 27.62 -11.40
N ASN A 144 -4.89 28.73 -11.33
CA ASN A 144 -5.45 30.08 -11.45
C ASN A 144 -5.93 30.41 -12.87
N LYS A 145 -5.52 29.62 -13.86
CA LYS A 145 -5.95 29.76 -15.27
C LYS A 145 -7.12 28.85 -15.62
N VAL A 146 -7.57 28.01 -14.70
CA VAL A 146 -8.79 27.22 -14.87
C VAL A 146 -10.01 28.11 -14.66
N THR A 147 -11.01 27.99 -15.52
CA THR A 147 -12.29 28.69 -15.36
C THR A 147 -13.43 27.71 -15.21
N VAL A 148 -14.40 28.03 -14.35
CA VAL A 148 -15.56 27.17 -14.08
C VAL A 148 -16.83 28.00 -14.27
N LYS A 149 -17.77 27.52 -15.08
CA LYS A 149 -19.01 28.24 -15.43
C LYS A 149 -20.19 27.29 -15.59
N GLY A 150 -21.35 27.66 -15.04
CA GLY A 150 -22.61 26.94 -15.27
C GLY A 150 -23.57 27.06 -14.09
N GLY A 151 -24.86 26.90 -14.35
CA GLY A 151 -25.90 27.03 -13.32
C GLY A 151 -25.75 26.01 -12.19
N GLY A 152 -25.23 24.82 -12.49
CA GLY A 152 -24.98 23.76 -11.52
C GLY A 152 -23.94 24.09 -10.45
N LEU A 153 -23.22 25.22 -10.53
CA LEU A 153 -22.27 25.62 -9.48
C LEU A 153 -22.95 26.14 -8.22
N ASN A 154 -24.12 26.77 -8.36
CA ASN A 154 -24.79 27.49 -7.28
C ASN A 154 -26.13 26.86 -6.91
N LYS A 155 -26.79 26.20 -7.87
CA LYS A 155 -28.12 25.65 -7.68
C LYS A 155 -28.28 24.26 -8.30
N PHE A 156 -28.97 23.38 -7.59
CA PHE A 156 -29.45 22.11 -8.11
C PHE A 156 -30.95 21.94 -7.84
N PHE A 157 -31.57 20.96 -8.47
CA PHE A 157 -32.94 20.56 -8.17
C PHE A 157 -32.92 19.09 -7.75
N PRO A 158 -33.46 18.73 -6.57
CA PRO A 158 -33.47 17.36 -6.09
C PRO A 158 -33.99 16.37 -7.13
N GLY A 159 -33.22 15.30 -7.37
CA GLY A 159 -33.55 14.27 -8.35
C GLY A 159 -33.41 14.71 -9.82
N ARG A 160 -32.84 15.89 -10.12
CA ARG A 160 -32.53 16.33 -11.48
C ARG A 160 -31.03 16.50 -11.67
N PRO A 161 -30.49 16.16 -12.86
CA PRO A 161 -29.10 16.42 -13.17
C PRO A 161 -28.83 17.94 -13.23
N ALA A 162 -27.77 18.38 -12.56
CA ALA A 162 -27.22 19.72 -12.61
C ALA A 162 -25.88 19.70 -13.36
N VAL A 163 -25.60 20.76 -14.12
CA VAL A 163 -24.47 20.80 -15.05
C VAL A 163 -23.65 22.07 -14.89
N PHE A 164 -22.33 21.93 -14.95
CA PHE A 164 -21.40 23.04 -15.13
C PHE A 164 -20.21 22.60 -15.99
N ASN A 165 -19.47 23.58 -16.52
CA ASN A 165 -18.34 23.37 -17.39
C ASN A 165 -17.05 23.85 -16.73
N ILE A 166 -15.95 23.16 -17.01
CA ILE A 166 -14.60 23.53 -16.59
C ILE A 166 -13.76 23.69 -17.86
N ASP A 167 -13.03 24.80 -17.97
CA ASP A 167 -12.07 25.05 -19.05
C ASP A 167 -10.66 25.19 -18.46
N THR A 168 -9.77 24.28 -18.86
CA THR A 168 -8.37 24.21 -18.47
C THR A 168 -7.43 24.53 -19.65
N ALA A 169 -7.95 25.02 -20.78
CA ALA A 169 -7.17 25.19 -22.01
C ALA A 169 -5.92 26.07 -21.84
N LEU A 170 -6.00 27.06 -20.94
CA LEU A 170 -4.90 27.97 -20.62
C LEU A 170 -4.09 27.55 -19.40
N ALA A 171 -4.50 26.48 -18.70
CA ALA A 171 -3.92 26.07 -17.43
C ALA A 171 -2.69 25.18 -17.57
N GLY A 172 -2.32 24.73 -18.77
CA GLY A 172 -1.30 23.68 -18.94
C GLY A 172 -1.82 22.32 -18.50
N GLU A 173 -0.98 21.29 -18.46
CA GLU A 173 -1.39 19.91 -18.15
C GLU A 173 -1.30 19.63 -16.64
N ASN A 174 -2.40 19.18 -16.04
CA ASN A 174 -2.47 18.71 -14.65
C ASN A 174 -3.70 17.84 -14.41
N LEU A 175 -3.77 17.21 -13.23
CA LEU A 175 -4.92 16.41 -12.81
C LEU A 175 -6.11 17.30 -12.44
N LEU A 176 -7.29 16.99 -12.95
CA LEU A 176 -8.54 17.65 -12.57
C LEU A 176 -9.30 16.80 -11.55
N PHE A 177 -9.57 17.36 -10.38
CA PHE A 177 -10.41 16.73 -9.36
C PHE A 177 -11.72 17.50 -9.20
N VAL A 178 -12.83 16.76 -9.20
CA VAL A 178 -14.17 17.29 -8.91
C VAL A 178 -14.80 16.42 -7.84
N GLY A 179 -15.18 17.04 -6.72
CA GLY A 179 -15.86 16.37 -5.62
C GLY A 179 -17.04 17.21 -5.14
N ILE A 180 -18.13 16.56 -4.74
CA ILE A 180 -19.31 17.26 -4.23
C ILE A 180 -19.64 16.66 -2.87
N LEU A 181 -19.62 17.51 -1.84
CA LEU A 181 -19.92 17.13 -0.47
C LEU A 181 -21.19 17.84 -0.02
N THR A 182 -22.17 17.08 0.46
CA THR A 182 -23.41 17.61 1.01
C THR A 182 -23.43 17.45 2.53
N SER A 183 -24.38 18.09 3.20
CA SER A 183 -24.64 17.89 4.63
C SER A 183 -25.03 16.45 5.02
N LYS A 184 -25.28 15.57 4.04
CA LYS A 184 -25.60 14.14 4.23
C LYS A 184 -24.46 13.20 3.83
N GLY A 185 -23.35 13.74 3.34
CA GLY A 185 -22.24 12.95 2.80
C GLY A 185 -21.92 13.31 1.35
N PRO A 186 -20.96 12.60 0.73
CA PRO A 186 -20.54 12.84 -0.63
C PRO A 186 -21.68 12.54 -1.62
N CYS A 187 -21.75 13.32 -2.70
CA CYS A 187 -22.64 13.02 -3.82
C CYS A 187 -22.10 11.80 -4.58
N GLU A 188 -22.92 10.74 -4.69
CA GLU A 188 -22.52 9.49 -5.35
C GLU A 188 -22.56 9.60 -6.88
N GLU A 189 -23.48 10.39 -7.42
CA GLU A 189 -23.66 10.56 -8.86
C GLU A 189 -22.96 11.84 -9.34
N VAL A 190 -21.67 11.72 -9.65
CA VAL A 190 -20.85 12.78 -10.28
C VAL A 190 -20.15 12.22 -11.50
N THR A 191 -20.35 12.84 -12.65
CA THR A 191 -19.71 12.47 -13.91
C THR A 191 -18.91 13.65 -14.45
N VAL A 192 -17.67 13.39 -14.88
CA VAL A 192 -16.80 14.39 -15.51
C VAL A 192 -16.44 13.86 -16.89
N ARG A 193 -16.86 14.56 -17.94
CA ARG A 193 -16.62 14.17 -19.33
C ARG A 193 -15.70 15.17 -20.01
N HIS A 194 -14.57 14.69 -20.54
CA HIS A 194 -13.66 15.49 -21.36
C HIS A 194 -14.27 15.69 -22.75
N LEU A 195 -14.29 16.94 -23.21
CA LEU A 195 -14.85 17.38 -24.49
C LEU A 195 -13.78 17.70 -25.55
N GLY A 196 -12.49 17.61 -25.20
CA GLY A 196 -11.38 18.05 -26.05
C GLY A 196 -10.90 19.46 -25.71
N GLY A 197 -9.62 19.74 -25.98
CA GLY A 197 -9.02 21.07 -25.80
C GLY A 197 -9.07 21.59 -24.37
N GLY A 198 -8.97 20.72 -23.36
CA GLY A 198 -9.03 21.12 -21.95
C GLY A 198 -10.43 21.51 -21.46
N ARG A 199 -11.48 21.18 -22.21
CA ARG A 199 -12.87 21.45 -21.80
C ARG A 199 -13.50 20.22 -21.21
N TYR A 200 -14.26 20.41 -20.14
CA TYR A 200 -14.96 19.35 -19.43
C TYR A 200 -16.39 19.78 -19.13
N VAL A 201 -17.31 18.84 -19.19
CA VAL A 201 -18.66 18.99 -18.66
C VAL A 201 -18.79 18.09 -17.43
N VAL A 202 -19.23 18.69 -16.33
CA VAL A 202 -19.57 17.98 -15.10
C VAL A 202 -21.08 17.89 -15.01
N THR A 203 -21.59 16.68 -14.82
CA THR A 203 -23.00 16.45 -14.47
C THR A 203 -23.07 15.74 -13.14
N TYR A 204 -23.89 16.23 -12.23
CA TYR A 204 -24.13 15.58 -10.95
C TYR A 204 -25.61 15.58 -10.58
N ARG A 205 -25.99 14.71 -9.64
CA ARG A 205 -27.36 14.63 -9.16
C ARG A 205 -27.41 14.39 -7.66
N ILE A 206 -28.08 15.30 -6.96
CA ILE A 206 -28.38 15.18 -5.53
C ILE A 206 -29.85 14.81 -5.40
N GLN A 207 -30.17 13.75 -4.65
CA GLN A 207 -31.56 13.26 -4.49
C GLN A 207 -32.35 14.07 -3.46
N GLU A 208 -31.70 14.63 -2.45
CA GLU A 208 -32.34 15.28 -1.30
C GLU A 208 -32.22 16.82 -1.31
N ARG A 209 -33.12 17.50 -0.59
CA ARG A 209 -33.06 18.96 -0.36
C ARG A 209 -32.00 19.28 0.71
N VAL A 210 -30.75 19.40 0.29
CA VAL A 210 -29.59 19.63 1.17
C VAL A 210 -28.74 20.81 0.70
N LYS A 211 -27.88 21.32 1.60
CA LYS A 211 -26.81 22.25 1.24
C LYS A 211 -25.53 21.46 0.98
N GLY A 212 -24.64 21.98 0.15
CA GLY A 212 -23.36 21.36 -0.11
C GLY A 212 -22.31 22.30 -0.70
N PHE A 213 -21.16 21.71 -1.02
CA PHE A 213 -20.04 22.38 -1.65
C PHE A 213 -19.53 21.55 -2.83
N ILE A 214 -19.20 22.23 -3.92
CA ILE A 214 -18.51 21.67 -5.08
C ILE A 214 -17.04 22.06 -4.98
N PHE A 215 -16.18 21.07 -4.87
CA PHE A 215 -14.73 21.22 -4.86
C PHE A 215 -14.20 20.95 -6.26
N VAL A 216 -13.49 21.93 -6.80
CA VAL A 216 -12.73 21.77 -8.05
C VAL A 216 -11.26 22.09 -7.75
N LYS A 217 -10.37 21.14 -8.04
CA LYS A 217 -8.91 21.31 -7.91
C LYS A 217 -8.22 20.97 -9.22
N TYR A 218 -7.11 21.66 -9.48
CA TYR A 218 -6.23 21.37 -10.60
C TYR A 218 -4.80 21.16 -10.07
N GLY A 219 -4.32 19.93 -10.15
CA GLY A 219 -3.22 19.45 -9.33
C GLY A 219 -3.56 19.55 -7.84
N GLU A 220 -2.62 20.07 -7.05
CA GLU A 220 -2.77 20.21 -5.60
C GLU A 220 -3.53 21.48 -5.15
N ALA A 221 -3.85 22.38 -6.08
CA ALA A 221 -4.44 23.68 -5.78
C ALA A 221 -5.94 23.76 -6.11
N ASN A 222 -6.68 24.54 -5.31
CA ASN A 222 -8.05 24.91 -5.65
C ASN A 222 -8.05 25.85 -6.87
N VAL A 223 -9.03 25.69 -7.76
CA VAL A 223 -9.27 26.64 -8.86
C VAL A 223 -9.99 27.89 -8.32
N PRO A 224 -9.93 29.04 -9.02
CA PRO A 224 -10.63 30.25 -8.60
C PRO A 224 -12.13 30.01 -8.34
N GLY A 225 -12.58 30.42 -7.15
CA GLY A 225 -13.97 30.25 -6.70
C GLY A 225 -14.29 28.92 -6.03
N SER A 226 -13.39 27.94 -6.08
CA SER A 226 -13.54 26.67 -5.35
C SER A 226 -13.14 26.84 -3.87
N PRO A 227 -13.90 26.27 -2.92
CA PRO A 227 -15.15 25.52 -3.12
C PRO A 227 -16.35 26.44 -3.44
N PHE A 228 -17.27 25.95 -4.27
CA PHE A 228 -18.51 26.64 -4.62
C PHE A 228 -19.66 26.15 -3.73
N ALA A 229 -20.37 27.06 -3.08
CA ALA A 229 -21.56 26.70 -2.30
C ALA A 229 -22.75 26.40 -3.22
N VAL A 230 -23.43 25.27 -3.00
CA VAL A 230 -24.60 24.86 -3.77
C VAL A 230 -25.81 24.63 -2.86
N SER A 231 -26.98 25.06 -3.30
CA SER A 231 -28.26 24.90 -2.61
C SER A 231 -29.41 24.56 -3.57
N PHE A 232 -30.57 24.17 -3.05
CA PHE A 232 -31.75 23.78 -3.82
C PHE A 232 -32.70 24.95 -4.13
#